data_AF-A0A1I6E129-F1
#
_entry.id   AF-A0A1I6E129-F1
#
_cell.length_a   1.000
_cell.length_b   1.000
_cell.length_c   1.000
_cell.angle_alpha   90.00
_cell.angle_beta   90.00
_cell.angle_gamma   90.00
#
_symmetry.space_group_name_H-M   'P 1'
#
loop_
_entity.id
_entity.type
_entity.pdbx_description
1 polymer ?
#
loop_
_entity_poly.entity_id
_entity_poly.type
_entity_poly.pdbx_seq_one_letter_code
_entity_poly.pdbx_strand_id
1 'polypeptide(L)'
;MCLVKRFKKPPVHPQNRSKIRMLIGRTCFTWCRYVFWIINRSIYAGTVQKGPLPYLIFNHKTPLLRRLRNIDMWLQHNKIRNLKIAVDRVNGIILKSGEVFSFWRLVGKPAKRKGYVEGMVLYNGSYRAEVG
;
A
#
# COMPACT_ATOMS: atom_id res chain seq x y z
N MET A 1 13.74 18.54 -1.84
CA MET A 1 12.76 19.38 -2.56
C MET A 1 11.51 18.56 -2.89
N CYS A 2 10.80 18.06 -1.88
CA CYS A 2 9.45 17.55 -2.08
C CYS A 2 8.55 18.77 -1.96
N LEU A 3 7.89 19.15 -3.06
CA LEU A 3 6.97 20.27 -3.11
C LEU A 3 6.06 20.25 -1.88
N VAL A 4 6.24 21.23 -1.00
CA VAL A 4 5.22 21.65 -0.05
C VAL A 4 4.08 22.18 -0.91
N LYS A 5 3.25 21.26 -1.42
CA LYS A 5 2.02 21.63 -2.08
C LYS A 5 1.21 22.33 -1.01
N ARG A 6 1.00 23.64 -1.16
CA ARG A 6 -0.09 24.36 -0.49
C ARG A 6 -1.31 23.43 -0.50
N PHE A 7 -1.83 23.08 0.67
CA PHE A 7 -3.03 22.27 0.81
C PHE A 7 -4.22 23.06 0.24
N LYS A 8 -4.36 23.05 -1.09
CA LYS A 8 -5.60 23.49 -1.75
C LYS A 8 -6.66 22.45 -1.43
N LYS A 9 -7.89 22.90 -1.14
CA LYS A 9 -9.03 22.01 -0.93
C LYS A 9 -9.11 21.00 -2.10
N PRO A 10 -9.23 19.70 -1.82
CA PRO A 10 -9.35 18.71 -2.87
C PRO A 10 -10.64 18.96 -3.67
N PRO A 11 -10.65 18.66 -4.98
CA PRO A 11 -11.87 18.74 -5.77
C PRO A 11 -12.92 17.77 -5.20
N VAL A 12 -14.19 18.20 -5.19
CA VAL A 12 -15.33 17.43 -4.67
C VAL A 12 -15.59 16.16 -5.50
N HIS A 13 -15.23 16.18 -6.78
CA HIS A 13 -15.42 15.07 -7.71
C HIS A 13 -14.08 14.58 -8.29
N PRO A 14 -14.00 13.28 -8.67
CA PRO A 14 -12.84 12.76 -9.39
C PRO A 14 -12.59 13.55 -10.67
N GLN A 15 -11.39 14.11 -10.81
CA GLN A 15 -11.03 14.82 -12.03
C GLN A 15 -10.67 13.82 -13.12
N ASN A 16 -11.33 13.92 -14.26
CA ASN A 16 -10.97 13.12 -15.44
C ASN A 16 -9.60 13.55 -15.97
N ARG A 17 -8.66 12.61 -16.02
CA ARG A 17 -7.30 12.81 -16.55
C ARG A 17 -7.05 11.81 -17.66
N SER A 18 -6.25 12.21 -18.66
CA SER A 18 -5.86 11.31 -19.75
C SER A 18 -5.04 10.12 -19.21
N LYS A 19 -5.17 8.96 -19.87
CA LYS A 19 -4.42 7.74 -19.49
C LYS A 19 -2.91 7.98 -19.44
N ILE A 20 -2.38 8.73 -20.42
CA ILE A 20 -0.96 9.11 -20.50
C ILE A 20 -0.55 9.95 -19.29
N ARG A 21 -1.35 10.96 -18.92
CA ARG A 21 -1.09 11.80 -17.75
C ARG A 21 -1.07 10.99 -16.46
N MET A 22 -1.98 10.03 -16.31
CA MET A 22 -2.03 9.13 -15.16
C MET A 22 -0.81 8.21 -15.12
N LEU A 23 -0.40 7.65 -16.26
CA LEU A 23 0.78 6.78 -16.37
C LEU A 23 2.07 7.52 -16.02
N ILE A 24 2.32 8.67 -16.66
CA ILE A 24 3.50 9.51 -16.39
C ILE A 24 3.51 9.96 -14.94
N GLY A 25 2.36 10.40 -14.40
CA GLY A 25 2.23 10.77 -13.00
C GLY A 25 2.62 9.62 -12.08
N ARG A 26 2.03 8.44 -12.26
CA ARG A 26 2.32 7.24 -11.46
C ARG A 26 3.81 6.90 -11.49
N THR A 27 4.41 6.89 -12.68
CA THR A 27 5.83 6.57 -12.86
C THR A 27 6.73 7.63 -12.21
N CYS A 28 6.49 8.92 -12.46
CA CYS A 28 7.24 10.03 -11.87
C CYS A 28 7.19 9.99 -10.34
N PHE A 29 6.00 9.92 -9.73
CA PHE A 29 5.88 9.84 -8.27
C PHE A 29 6.50 8.56 -7.68
N THR A 30 6.45 7.45 -8.41
CA THR A 30 7.12 6.20 -8.02
C THR A 30 8.63 6.37 -7.98
N TRP A 31 9.22 6.99 -9.01
CA TRP A 31 10.64 7.30 -9.07
C TRP A 31 11.06 8.32 -8.02
N CYS A 32 10.31 9.41 -7.85
CA CYS A 32 10.57 10.38 -6.79
C CYS A 32 10.61 9.72 -5.41
N ARG A 33 9.73 8.75 -5.15
CA ARG A 33 9.76 7.97 -3.90
C ARG A 33 11.03 7.13 -3.78
N TYR A 34 11.49 6.47 -4.84
CA TYR A 34 12.74 5.71 -4.80
C TYR A 34 13.96 6.61 -4.59
N VAL A 35 14.02 7.74 -5.29
CA VAL A 35 15.04 8.77 -5.10
C VAL A 35 15.02 9.28 -3.66
N PHE A 36 13.83 9.54 -3.11
CA PHE A 36 13.69 9.93 -1.71
C PHE A 36 14.24 8.86 -0.76
N TRP A 37 14.01 7.57 -0.99
CA TRP A 37 14.58 6.52 -0.14
C TRP A 37 16.10 6.44 -0.18
N ILE A 38 16.73 6.84 -1.29
CA ILE A 38 18.18 6.85 -1.45
C ILE A 38 18.78 8.11 -0.81
N ILE A 39 18.18 9.28 -1.06
CA ILE A 39 18.68 10.57 -0.57
C ILE A 39 18.39 10.74 0.93
N ASN A 40 17.23 10.28 1.39
CA ASN A 40 16.83 10.41 2.78
C ASN A 40 17.61 9.42 3.63
N ARG A 41 18.48 9.92 4.50
CA ARG A 41 19.32 9.13 5.43
C ARG A 41 18.53 8.52 6.60
N SER A 42 17.22 8.33 6.46
CA SER A 42 16.43 7.66 7.49
C SER A 42 16.87 6.21 7.63
N ILE A 43 17.00 5.78 8.87
CA ILE A 43 17.15 4.37 9.21
C ILE A 43 15.75 3.76 9.07
N TYR A 44 15.61 2.72 8.25
CA TYR A 44 14.32 2.06 8.04
C TYR A 44 14.31 0.74 8.79
N ALA A 45 13.16 0.42 9.39
CA ALA A 45 12.98 -0.86 10.08
C ALA A 45 13.18 -2.03 9.12
N GLY A 46 14.12 -2.90 9.47
CA GLY A 46 14.42 -4.15 8.75
C GLY A 46 14.76 -5.33 9.67
N THR A 47 14.78 -5.10 10.98
CA THR A 47 14.98 -6.17 11.96
C THR A 47 13.73 -7.04 11.99
N VAL A 48 13.88 -8.34 11.77
CA VAL A 48 12.78 -9.32 11.86
C VAL A 48 12.99 -10.19 13.09
N GLN A 49 11.97 -10.27 13.93
CA GLN A 49 11.91 -11.23 15.04
C GLN A 49 10.78 -12.22 14.79
N LYS A 50 11.08 -13.50 15.00
CA LYS A 50 10.07 -14.56 15.00
C LYS A 50 9.53 -14.72 16.41
N GLY A 51 8.21 -14.82 16.54
CA GLY A 51 7.53 -15.01 17.81
C GLY A 51 6.99 -13.69 18.40
N PRO A 52 6.08 -13.79 19.38
CA PRO A 52 5.50 -12.62 20.03
C PRO A 52 6.52 -11.90 20.92
N LEU A 53 6.35 -10.59 21.04
CA LEU A 53 7.05 -9.82 22.06
C LEU A 53 6.52 -10.18 23.47
N PRO A 54 7.32 -10.00 24.53
CA PRO A 54 6.92 -10.38 25.90
C PRO A 54 5.63 -9.71 26.38
N TYR A 55 5.32 -8.50 25.87
CA TYR A 55 4.17 -7.70 26.31
C TYR A 55 3.33 -7.23 25.12
N LEU A 56 2.03 -7.53 25.15
CA LEU A 56 1.05 -7.05 24.18
C LEU A 56 0.38 -5.77 24.70
N ILE A 57 0.74 -4.63 24.11
CA ILE A 57 0.19 -3.32 24.51
C ILE A 57 -1.16 -3.04 23.83
N PHE A 58 -1.30 -3.43 22.57
CA PHE A 58 -2.50 -3.15 21.77
C PHE A 58 -2.77 -4.25 20.75
N ASN A 59 -4.03 -4.58 20.55
CA ASN A 59 -4.49 -5.52 19.53
C ASN A 59 -5.79 -5.01 18.91
N HIS A 60 -5.92 -5.17 17.61
CA HIS A 60 -7.11 -4.78 16.87
C HIS A 60 -7.38 -5.73 15.72
N LYS A 61 -8.66 -6.02 15.48
CA LYS A 61 -9.13 -6.84 14.37
C LYS A 61 -10.30 -6.14 13.70
N THR A 62 -10.29 -6.10 12.38
CA THR A 62 -11.42 -5.66 11.56
C THR A 62 -11.92 -6.79 10.68
N PRO A 63 -13.23 -6.88 10.41
CA PRO A 63 -13.75 -7.82 9.43
C PRO A 63 -13.23 -7.46 8.03
N LEU A 64 -12.61 -8.45 7.36
CA LEU A 64 -12.06 -8.26 6.00
C LEU A 64 -13.10 -8.44 4.89
N LEU A 65 -14.14 -9.24 5.13
CA LEU A 65 -15.22 -9.55 4.19
C LEU A 65 -16.48 -8.77 4.55
N ARG A 66 -17.15 -8.22 3.53
CA ARG A 66 -18.44 -7.53 3.67
C ARG A 66 -19.27 -7.79 2.42
N ARG A 67 -20.57 -8.04 2.52
CA ARG A 67 -21.42 -8.13 1.32
C ARG A 67 -21.59 -6.73 0.73
N LEU A 68 -21.24 -6.56 -0.53
CA LEU A 68 -21.34 -5.28 -1.23
C LEU A 68 -22.27 -5.40 -2.42
N ARG A 69 -23.09 -4.37 -2.60
CA ARG A 69 -23.98 -4.29 -3.75
C ARG A 69 -23.13 -4.23 -5.03
N ASN A 70 -23.47 -5.09 -5.99
CA ASN A 70 -22.88 -5.12 -7.34
C ASN A 70 -21.36 -5.37 -7.36
N ILE A 71 -20.83 -6.16 -6.44
CA ILE A 71 -19.42 -6.56 -6.41
C ILE A 71 -19.34 -8.07 -6.25
N ASP A 72 -18.59 -8.71 -7.14
CA ASP A 72 -18.35 -10.14 -7.04
C ASP A 72 -17.50 -10.47 -5.81
N MET A 73 -17.90 -11.52 -5.10
CA MET A 73 -17.22 -11.94 -3.88
C MET A 73 -15.78 -12.41 -4.15
N TRP A 74 -15.45 -12.89 -5.35
CA TRP A 74 -14.08 -13.34 -5.68
C TRP A 74 -13.04 -12.22 -5.50
N LEU A 75 -13.39 -10.96 -5.78
CA LEU A 75 -12.51 -9.80 -5.56
C LEU A 75 -12.14 -9.61 -4.08
N GLN A 76 -13.06 -9.93 -3.17
CA GLN A 76 -12.81 -9.85 -1.74
C GLN A 76 -11.97 -11.01 -1.22
N HIS A 77 -12.17 -12.22 -1.76
CA HIS A 77 -11.31 -13.37 -1.46
C HIS A 77 -9.88 -13.12 -1.97
N ASN A 78 -9.74 -12.54 -3.16
CA ASN A 78 -8.44 -12.15 -3.70
C ASN A 78 -7.76 -11.05 -2.89
N LYS A 79 -8.53 -10.08 -2.37
CA LYS A 79 -8.02 -9.11 -1.40
C LYS A 79 -7.40 -9.81 -0.19
N ILE A 80 -8.05 -10.85 0.37
CA ILE A 80 -7.46 -11.63 1.48
C ILE A 80 -6.16 -12.30 1.04
N ARG A 81 -6.12 -12.92 -0.15
CA ARG A 81 -4.91 -13.57 -0.68
C ARG A 81 -3.75 -12.58 -0.82
N ASN A 82 -4.01 -11.40 -1.38
CA ASN A 82 -2.99 -10.36 -1.55
C ASN A 82 -2.52 -9.79 -0.21
N LEU A 83 -3.44 -9.62 0.75
CA LEU A 83 -3.10 -9.20 2.11
C LEU A 83 -2.22 -10.23 2.81
N LYS A 84 -2.47 -11.53 2.66
CA LYS A 84 -1.58 -12.57 3.22
C LYS A 84 -0.14 -12.42 2.70
N ILE A 85 0.02 -12.28 1.38
CA ILE A 85 1.34 -12.08 0.75
C ILE A 85 2.03 -10.80 1.28
N ALA A 86 1.28 -9.71 1.45
CA ALA A 86 1.82 -8.47 1.98
C ALA A 86 2.20 -8.59 3.46
N VAL A 87 1.37 -9.27 4.26
CA VAL A 87 1.60 -9.51 5.69
C VAL A 87 2.87 -10.33 5.90
N ASP A 88 3.16 -11.31 5.04
CA ASP A 88 4.40 -12.10 5.13
C ASP A 88 5.67 -11.24 5.03
N ARG A 89 5.59 -10.04 4.45
CA ARG A 89 6.71 -9.08 4.36
C ARG A 89 6.79 -8.11 5.54
N VAL A 90 5.74 -8.03 6.35
CA VAL A 90 5.58 -7.01 7.40
C VAL A 90 5.56 -7.65 8.78
N ASN A 91 5.02 -8.87 8.90
CA ASN A 91 4.86 -9.55 10.16
C ASN A 91 6.23 -9.81 10.82
N GLY A 92 6.34 -9.49 12.10
CA GLY A 92 7.59 -9.64 12.86
C GLY A 92 8.63 -8.52 12.65
N ILE A 93 8.33 -7.48 11.86
CA ILE A 93 9.22 -6.30 11.78
C ILE A 93 9.23 -5.58 13.13
N ILE A 94 10.42 -5.42 13.70
CA ILE A 94 10.66 -4.63 14.89
C ILE A 94 11.01 -3.21 14.46
N LEU A 95 10.23 -2.24 14.95
CA LEU A 95 10.47 -0.82 14.76
C LEU A 95 11.21 -0.28 15.99
N LYS A 96 12.51 -0.01 15.85
CA LYS A 96 13.32 0.57 16.93
C LYS A 96 13.17 2.10 16.98
N SER A 97 13.61 2.70 18.09
CA SER A 97 13.65 4.16 18.21
C SER A 97 14.50 4.78 17.10
N GLY A 98 13.99 5.84 16.47
CA GLY A 98 14.65 6.51 15.34
C GLY A 98 14.51 5.80 13.98
N GLU A 99 13.91 4.62 13.93
CA GLU A 99 13.63 3.94 12.67
C GLU A 99 12.30 4.38 12.04
N VAL A 100 12.23 4.27 10.70
CA VAL A 100 11.02 4.55 9.92
C VAL A 100 10.43 3.24 9.41
N PHE A 101 9.16 3.00 9.72
CA PHE A 101 8.38 1.94 9.07
C PHE A 101 7.90 2.41 7.68
N SER A 102 8.24 1.67 6.63
CA SER A 102 7.78 1.97 5.27
C SER A 102 7.16 0.73 4.62
N PHE A 103 5.82 0.70 4.59
CA PHE A 103 5.06 -0.39 3.98
C PHE A 103 5.50 -0.68 2.54
N TRP A 104 5.61 0.35 1.70
CA TRP A 104 6.01 0.19 0.30
C TRP A 104 7.46 -0.28 0.14
N ARG A 105 8.35 0.01 1.09
CA ARG A 105 9.74 -0.46 1.05
C ARG A 105 9.83 -1.94 1.38
N LEU A 106 9.03 -2.41 2.35
CA LEU A 106 8.95 -3.81 2.77
C LEU A 106 8.24 -4.70 1.73
N VAL A 107 7.05 -4.27 1.29
CA VAL A 107 6.19 -5.06 0.37
C VAL A 107 6.63 -4.90 -1.09
N GLY A 108 6.99 -3.68 -1.47
CA GLY A 108 7.32 -3.31 -2.85
C GLY A 108 6.10 -3.34 -3.78
N LYS A 109 6.35 -3.20 -5.09
CA LYS A 109 5.29 -3.25 -6.11
C LYS A 109 4.58 -4.63 -6.10
N PRO A 110 3.24 -4.71 -5.98
CA PRO A 110 2.49 -5.94 -6.18
C PRO A 110 2.60 -6.36 -7.65
N ALA A 111 2.85 -7.64 -7.89
CA ALA A 111 3.06 -8.18 -9.23
C ALA A 111 2.63 -9.64 -9.29
N LYS A 112 2.11 -10.10 -10.44
CA LYS A 112 1.69 -11.50 -10.63
C LYS A 112 2.81 -12.50 -10.31
N ARG A 113 4.06 -12.17 -10.66
CA ARG A 113 5.26 -12.97 -10.31
C ARG A 113 5.51 -13.15 -8.80
N LYS A 114 4.96 -12.28 -7.96
CA LYS A 114 5.03 -12.37 -6.49
C LYS A 114 3.81 -13.11 -5.90
N GLY A 115 2.94 -13.66 -6.74
CA GLY A 115 1.71 -14.35 -6.33
C GLY A 115 0.50 -13.43 -6.13
N TYR A 116 0.63 -12.12 -6.37
CA TYR A 116 -0.51 -11.20 -6.29
C TYR A 116 -1.50 -11.50 -7.39
N VAL A 117 -2.77 -11.56 -7.02
CA VAL A 117 -3.91 -11.78 -7.91
C VAL A 117 -4.69 -10.48 -8.09
N GLU A 118 -5.66 -10.48 -8.99
CA GLU A 118 -6.50 -9.31 -9.24
C GLU A 118 -7.43 -9.05 -8.07
N GLY A 119 -7.35 -7.84 -7.53
CA GLY A 119 -8.18 -7.34 -6.45
C GLY A 119 -8.93 -6.08 -6.89
N MET A 120 -9.84 -5.64 -6.03
CA MET A 120 -10.59 -4.41 -6.27
C MET A 120 -9.69 -3.19 -6.08
N VAL A 121 -9.55 -2.38 -7.12
CA VAL A 121 -8.87 -1.08 -7.08
C VAL A 121 -9.87 0.03 -7.38
N LEU A 122 -9.93 1.04 -6.52
CA LEU A 122 -10.76 2.22 -6.72
C LEU A 122 -10.18 3.07 -7.86
N TYR A 123 -11.02 3.44 -8.81
CA TYR A 123 -10.64 4.20 -9.99
C TYR A 123 -11.72 5.23 -10.32
N ASN A 124 -11.41 6.52 -10.12
CA ASN A 124 -12.30 7.65 -10.46
C ASN A 124 -13.77 7.48 -10.00
N GLY A 125 -13.99 7.06 -8.75
CA GLY A 125 -15.34 6.84 -8.21
C GLY A 125 -16.00 5.50 -8.61
N SER A 126 -15.35 4.74 -9.49
CA SER A 126 -15.69 3.35 -9.82
C SER A 126 -14.67 2.37 -9.20
N TYR A 127 -14.81 1.08 -9.49
CA TYR A 127 -13.81 0.08 -9.16
C TYR A 127 -13.45 -0.74 -10.40
N ARG A 128 -12.24 -1.30 -10.42
CA ARG A 128 -11.74 -2.20 -11.46
C ARG A 128 -10.94 -3.34 -10.84
N ALA A 129 -10.87 -4.45 -11.54
CA ALA A 129 -9.97 -5.55 -11.20
C ALA A 129 -8.56 -5.20 -11.67
N GLU A 130 -7.62 -5.03 -10.73
CA GLU A 130 -6.21 -4.84 -11.03
C GLU A 130 -5.35 -5.64 -10.05
N VAL A 131 -4.13 -5.99 -10.45
CA VAL A 131 -3.17 -6.67 -9.56
C VAL A 131 -2.71 -5.69 -8.49
N GLY A 132 -3.08 -5.96 -7.24
CA GLY A 132 -2.88 -5.03 -6.12
C GLY A 132 -2.97 -5.70 -4.76
#